data_AF-A0A3C0Z9R2-F1
#
_entry.id   AF-A0A3C0Z9R2-F1
#
_cell.length_a   1.000
_cell.length_b   1.000
_cell.length_c   1.000
_cell.angle_alpha   90.00
_cell.angle_beta   90.00
_cell.angle_gamma   90.00
#
_symmetry.space_group_name_H-M   'P 1'
#
loop_
_entity.id
_entity.type
_entity.pdbx_description
1 polymer ?
#
loop_
_entity_poly.entity_id
_entity_poly.type
_entity_poly.pdbx_seq_one_letter_code
_entity_poly.pdbx_strand_id
1 'polypeptide(L)' 'MRINPLFPYPLYLVISERDCYPQHWLNVAEEAIIGGVDLIQLRDKADDPATFWDKAIRLKNLTDLYG' A
#
# COMPACT_ATOMS: atom_id res chain seq x y z
N MET A 1 -4.74 11.58 18.22
CA MET A 1 -4.12 10.35 18.79
C MET A 1 -2.76 10.72 19.36
N ARG A 2 -2.26 9.99 20.38
CA ARG A 2 -0.86 10.11 20.80
C ARG A 2 -0.01 9.28 19.83
N ILE A 3 0.96 9.90 19.18
CA ILE A 3 1.86 9.23 18.23
C ILE A 3 2.97 8.53 19.02
N ASN A 4 3.23 7.26 18.73
CA ASN A 4 4.39 6.54 19.26
C ASN A 4 5.65 7.00 18.50
N PRO A 5 6.65 7.61 19.14
CA PRO A 5 7.85 8.08 18.45
C PRO A 5 8.66 6.94 17.79
N LEU A 6 8.51 5.69 18.25
CA LEU A 6 9.17 4.52 17.64
C LEU A 6 8.42 3.98 16.41
N PHE A 7 7.18 4.41 16.19
CA PHE A 7 6.37 4.01 15.03
C PHE A 7 5.49 5.20 14.60
N PRO A 8 6.08 6.21 13.93
CA PRO A 8 5.43 7.49 13.66
C PRO A 8 4.50 7.44 12.43
N TYR A 9 3.86 6.30 12.16
CA TYR A 9 2.94 6.09 11.04
C TYR A 9 1.51 5.92 11.58
N PRO A 10 0.79 7.03 11.87
CA PRO A 10 -0.51 6.97 12.52
C PRO A 10 -1.59 6.29 11.68
N LEU A 11 -1.48 6.32 10.35
CA LEU A 11 -2.39 5.62 9.44
C LEU A 11 -1.63 4.60 8.60
N TYR A 12 -1.78 3.33 8.96
CA TYR A 12 -1.15 2.19 8.30
C TYR A 12 -2.18 1.40 7.48
N LEU A 13 -2.04 1.41 6.15
CA LEU A 13 -2.84 0.63 5.22
C LEU A 13 -2.20 -0.74 4.93
N VAL A 14 -3.01 -1.80 4.99
CA VAL A 14 -2.66 -3.12 4.46
C VAL A 14 -3.58 -3.39 3.27
N ILE A 15 -3.01 -3.64 2.10
CA ILE A 15 -3.74 -3.73 0.84
C ILE A 15 -3.49 -5.06 0.13
N SER A 16 -4.51 -5.58 -0.54
CA SER A 16 -4.44 -6.75 -1.42
C SER A 16 -5.28 -6.49 -2.66
N GLU A 17 -4.97 -7.14 -3.78
CA GLU A 17 -5.77 -6.95 -4.99
C GLU A 17 -7.22 -7.40 -4.82
N ARG A 18 -7.43 -8.48 -4.05
CA ARG A 18 -8.76 -9.02 -3.75
C ARG A 18 -9.62 -8.03 -2.96
N ASP A 19 -9.03 -7.36 -1.97
CA ASP A 19 -9.78 -6.45 -1.09
C ASP A 19 -10.14 -5.12 -1.79
N CYS A 20 -9.46 -4.81 -2.90
CA CYS A 20 -9.75 -3.63 -3.72
C CYS A 20 -10.81 -3.86 -4.80
N TYR A 21 -11.27 -5.09 -5.03
CA TYR A 21 -12.23 -5.38 -6.09
C TYR A 21 -13.57 -4.61 -5.87
N PRO A 22 -14.16 -4.00 -6.91
CA PRO A 22 -13.80 -4.09 -8.34
C PRO A 22 -12.79 -3.05 -8.82
N GLN A 23 -12.25 -2.20 -7.94
CA GLN A 23 -11.28 -1.19 -8.30
C GLN A 23 -9.90 -1.81 -8.53
N HIS A 24 -9.11 -1.14 -9.39
CA HIS A 24 -7.70 -1.50 -9.56
C HIS A 24 -6.92 -1.11 -8.30
N TRP A 25 -6.25 -2.08 -7.67
CA TRP A 25 -5.61 -1.92 -6.36
C TRP A 25 -4.56 -0.80 -6.30
N LEU A 26 -3.86 -0.54 -7.41
CA LEU A 26 -2.87 0.54 -7.46
C LEU A 26 -3.52 1.93 -7.42
N ASN A 27 -4.73 2.07 -7.98
CA ASN A 27 -5.49 3.32 -7.92
C ASN A 27 -6.02 3.53 -6.50
N VAL A 28 -6.47 2.46 -5.84
CA VAL A 28 -6.87 2.51 -4.43
C VAL A 28 -5.69 2.91 -3.55
N ALA A 29 -4.49 2.38 -3.82
CA ALA A 29 -3.28 2.78 -3.11
C ALA A 29 -2.97 4.28 -3.31
N GLU A 30 -3.04 4.79 -4.54
CA GLU A 30 -2.78 6.21 -4.85
C GLU A 30 -3.77 7.14 -4.15
N GLU A 31 -5.07 6.85 -4.24
CA GLU A 31 -6.10 7.62 -3.53
C GLU A 31 -5.95 7.54 -2.01
N ALA A 32 -5.47 6.41 -1.48
CA ALA A 32 -5.20 6.28 -0.06
C ALA A 32 -3.99 7.12 0.39
N ILE A 33 -2.95 7.23 -0.43
CA ILE A 33 -1.82 8.15 -0.19
C ILE A 33 -2.32 9.60 -0.17
N ILE A 34 -3.11 9.99 -1.18
CA ILE A 34 -3.73 11.33 -1.26
C ILE A 34 -4.63 11.60 -0.04
N GLY A 35 -5.30 10.55 0.46
CA GLY A 35 -6.13 10.57 1.66
C GLY A 35 -5.36 10.62 3.00
N GLY A 36 -4.03 10.57 2.98
CA GLY A 36 -3.19 10.75 4.17
C GLY A 36 -2.71 9.47 4.84
N VAL A 37 -2.63 8.34 4.12
CA VAL A 37 -1.95 7.14 4.62
C VAL A 37 -0.45 7.39 4.73
N ASP A 38 0.14 7.03 5.87
CA ASP A 38 1.57 7.22 6.15
C ASP A 38 2.44 6.01 5.78
N LEU A 39 1.84 4.81 5.73
CA LEU A 39 2.53 3.56 5.43
C LEU A 39 1.59 2.59 4.71
N ILE A 40 2.10 1.91 3.67
CA ILE A 40 1.35 0.88 2.93
C ILE A 40 2.12 -0.45 2.97
N GLN A 41 1.40 -1.53 3.27
CA GLN A 41 1.89 -2.91 3.14
C GLN A 41 1.12 -3.64 2.04
N LEU A 42 1.85 -4.11 1.02
CA LEU A 42 1.32 -5.08 0.06
C LEU A 42 1.18 -6.45 0.71
N ARG A 43 -0.01 -7.04 0.63
CA ARG A 43 -0.32 -8.34 1.25
C ARG A 43 -1.21 -9.21 0.36
N ASP A 44 -0.63 -9.75 -0.70
CA ASP A 44 -1.23 -10.81 -1.50
C ASP A 44 -0.62 -12.18 -1.15
N LYS A 45 -1.46 -13.14 -0.75
CA LYS A 45 -1.03 -14.50 -0.33
C LYS A 45 -1.15 -15.55 -1.42
N ALA A 46 -1.90 -15.25 -2.47
CA ALA A 46 -2.21 -16.19 -3.55
C ALA A 46 -1.31 -16.02 -4.76
N ASP A 47 -0.53 -14.93 -4.81
CA ASP A 47 0.37 -14.66 -5.92
C ASP A 47 1.58 -15.59 -5.88
N ASP A 48 2.06 -15.98 -7.06
CA ASP A 48 3.39 -16.55 -7.20
C ASP A 48 4.47 -15.46 -6.95
N PRO A 49 5.72 -15.84 -6.67
CA PRO A 49 6.77 -14.89 -6.33
C PRO A 49 7.04 -13.83 -7.42
N ALA A 50 6.91 -14.15 -8.70
CA ALA A 50 7.17 -13.19 -9.78
C ALA A 50 6.05 -12.15 -9.87
N THR A 51 4.80 -12.58 -9.74
CA THR A 51 3.63 -11.69 -9.69
C THR A 51 3.69 -10.77 -8.48
N PHE A 52 4.00 -11.32 -7.30
CA PHE A 52 4.15 -10.53 -6.07
C PHE A 52 5.28 -9.49 -6.19
N TRP A 53 6.40 -9.87 -6.82
CA TRP A 53 7.53 -8.98 -7.07
C TRP A 53 7.16 -7.81 -7.99
N ASP A 54 6.44 -8.07 -9.09
CA ASP A 54 5.98 -7.02 -10.02
C ASP A 54 5.05 -6.03 -9.31
N LYS A 55 4.09 -6.54 -8.52
CA LYS A 55 3.22 -5.69 -7.68
C LYS A 55 4.02 -4.86 -6.68
N ALA A 56 5.00 -5.45 -6.01
CA ALA A 56 5.83 -4.74 -5.04
C ALA A 56 6.63 -3.60 -5.71
N ILE A 57 7.20 -3.82 -6.91
CA ILE A 57 7.87 -2.77 -7.68
C ILE A 57 6.89 -1.65 -8.04
N ARG A 58 5.69 -1.98 -8.55
CA ARG A 58 4.68 -0.97 -8.92
C ARG A 58 4.26 -0.13 -7.73
N LEU A 59 3.98 -0.76 -6.59
CA LEU A 59 3.61 -0.06 -5.37
C LEU A 59 4.75 0.82 -4.88
N LYS A 60 5.98 0.32 -4.88
CA LYS A 60 7.15 1.11 -4.48
C LYS A 60 7.33 2.34 -5.37
N ASN A 61 7.25 2.15 -6.69
CA ASN A 61 7.36 3.26 -7.64
C ASN A 61 6.27 4.31 -7.41
N LEU A 62 5.05 3.89 -7.06
CA LEU A 62 3.97 4.80 -6.68
C LEU A 62 4.31 5.55 -5.38
N THR A 63 4.69 4.86 -4.30
CA THR A 63 5.00 5.52 -3.02
C THR A 63 6.19 6.48 -3.14
N ASP A 64 7.20 6.13 -3.94
CA ASP A 64 8.37 6.99 -4.20
C ASP A 64 7.98 8.36 -4.81
N LEU A 65 6.81 8.48 -5.44
CA LEU A 65 6.30 9.77 -5.95
C LEU A 65 5.81 10.71 -4.84
N TYR A 66 5.50 10.18 -3.65
CA TYR A 66 4.84 10.89 -2.55
C TYR A 66 5.69 11.00 -1.27
N GLY A 67 6.74 10.18 -1.11
CA GLY A 67 7.69 10.23 0.01
C GLY A 67 7.77 8.95 0.82
#